data_AF-A0A2V5ZIJ0-F1
#
_entry.id   AF-A0A2V5ZIJ0-F1
#
_cell.length_a   1.000
_cell.length_b   1.000
_cell.length_c   1.000
_cell.angle_alpha   90.00
_cell.angle_beta   90.00
_cell.angle_gamma   90.00
#
_symmetry.space_group_name_H-M   'P 1'
#
loop_
_entity.id
_entity.type
_entity.pdbx_description
1 polymer ?
#
loop_
_entity_poly.entity_id
_entity_poly.type
_entity_poly.pdbx_seq_one_letter_code
_entity_poly.pdbx_strand_id
1 'polypeptide(L)'
;MKGLAPLFLGIFGTFAFSWVGLTVIPNWQIGQLNPQSDEEGTDIYPQPQSGMFERGARVYAANGCIYCHSQQVRADYAAADIERKWGNRRSAPRDYIFEQPVFLGKMRMGQDIANIGARAPAEQASPAPAGAAAPAASPSGGTSPAASPAPQGAAVSSPPPPANSPATAPAASPASPAPKAPTSPAPAAAPASPSPAAATAANASPNASPTSAAGTPWPVQTAGEPPMYSAAWHHVHLYSPRSINGDSNMPSYRFLYEKRRIRDARSADALQLTGSDAPPEGWEVVPSFDAKCLVAYLMALNQSHPLNDVRLVGGAPAAPVPAAGSPAPASPAPPK
;
A
#
# COMPACT_ATOMS: atom_id res chain seq x y z
N MET A 1 -43.64 33.37 -16.55
CA MET A 1 -43.05 32.14 -15.98
C MET A 1 -43.01 30.92 -16.92
N LYS A 2 -43.39 31.01 -18.21
CA LYS A 2 -43.49 29.84 -19.12
C LYS A 2 -42.13 29.21 -19.54
N GLY A 3 -41.00 29.87 -19.28
CA GLY A 3 -39.65 29.36 -19.61
C GLY A 3 -38.89 28.72 -18.45
N LEU A 4 -39.40 28.80 -17.22
CA LEU A 4 -38.68 28.34 -16.03
C LEU A 4 -38.68 26.81 -15.92
N ALA A 5 -39.79 26.16 -16.23
CA ALA A 5 -39.92 24.70 -16.21
C ALA A 5 -38.96 23.98 -17.20
N PRO A 6 -38.87 24.35 -18.49
CA PRO A 6 -37.94 23.70 -19.41
C PRO A 6 -36.47 23.99 -19.06
N LEU A 7 -36.16 25.19 -18.56
CA LEU A 7 -34.82 25.53 -18.07
C LEU A 7 -34.42 24.65 -16.88
N PHE A 8 -35.32 24.49 -15.90
CA PHE A 8 -35.09 23.63 -14.74
C PHE A 8 -34.90 22.17 -15.14
N LEU A 9 -35.75 21.66 -16.04
CA LEU A 9 -35.64 20.28 -16.53
C LEU A 9 -34.30 20.06 -17.27
N GLY A 10 -33.87 21.02 -18.08
CA GLY A 10 -32.58 20.97 -18.78
C GLY A 10 -31.41 20.91 -17.80
N ILE A 11 -31.37 21.84 -16.83
CA ILE A 11 -30.33 21.89 -15.80
C ILE A 11 -30.31 20.59 -14.99
N PHE A 12 -31.47 20.17 -14.48
CA PHE A 12 -31.60 18.93 -13.71
C PHE A 12 -31.16 17.71 -14.52
N GLY A 13 -31.57 17.63 -15.80
CA GLY A 13 -31.18 16.55 -16.69
C GLY A 13 -29.66 16.48 -16.91
N THR A 14 -28.98 17.61 -17.07
CA THR A 14 -27.52 17.66 -17.19
C THR A 14 -26.84 17.18 -15.90
N PHE A 15 -27.29 17.63 -14.73
CA PHE A 15 -26.75 17.18 -13.44
C PHE A 15 -27.02 15.70 -13.19
N ALA A 16 -28.23 15.22 -13.48
CA ALA A 16 -28.60 13.82 -13.32
C ALA A 16 -27.78 12.91 -14.25
N PHE A 17 -27.62 13.29 -15.53
CA PHE A 17 -26.78 12.55 -16.47
C PHE A 17 -25.32 12.52 -16.02
N SER A 18 -24.77 13.65 -15.58
CA SER A 18 -23.42 13.72 -15.03
C SER A 18 -23.26 12.86 -13.77
N TRP A 19 -24.24 12.88 -12.86
CA TRP A 19 -24.20 12.09 -11.63
C TRP A 19 -24.28 10.59 -11.93
N VAL A 20 -25.17 10.17 -12.84
CA VAL A 20 -25.26 8.76 -13.26
C VAL A 20 -23.95 8.31 -13.92
N GLY A 21 -23.42 9.10 -14.86
CA GLY A 21 -22.21 8.77 -15.60
C GLY A 21 -20.94 8.72 -14.76
N LEU A 22 -20.79 9.64 -13.80
CA LEU A 22 -19.56 9.77 -13.00
C LEU A 22 -19.62 9.09 -11.64
N THR A 23 -20.80 8.74 -11.12
CA THR A 23 -20.93 8.14 -9.78
C THR A 23 -21.64 6.80 -9.80
N VAL A 24 -22.84 6.71 -10.40
CA VAL A 24 -23.64 5.47 -10.35
C VAL A 24 -23.01 4.37 -11.19
N ILE A 25 -22.63 4.66 -12.44
CA ILE A 25 -22.03 3.66 -13.33
C ILE A 25 -20.69 3.15 -12.77
N PRO A 26 -19.74 4.00 -12.35
CA PRO A 26 -18.49 3.51 -11.75
C PRO A 26 -18.74 2.72 -10.46
N ASN A 27 -19.63 3.17 -9.58
CA ASN A 27 -19.96 2.44 -8.36
C ASN A 27 -20.57 1.05 -8.66
N TRP A 28 -21.38 0.93 -9.72
CA TRP A 28 -21.89 -0.38 -10.14
C TRP A 28 -20.79 -1.28 -10.72
N GLN A 29 -19.86 -0.71 -11.48
CA GLN A 29 -18.76 -1.46 -12.09
C GLN A 29 -17.71 -1.96 -11.07
N ILE A 30 -17.33 -1.12 -10.11
CA ILE A 30 -16.18 -1.40 -9.21
C ILE A 30 -16.48 -1.22 -7.71
N GLY A 31 -17.67 -0.78 -7.33
CA GLY A 31 -18.02 -0.52 -5.92
C GLY A 31 -18.34 -1.78 -5.10
N GLN A 32 -18.52 -2.93 -5.75
CA GLN A 32 -18.86 -4.21 -5.11
C GLN A 32 -17.84 -5.29 -5.49
N LEU A 33 -16.56 -4.94 -5.51
CA LEU A 33 -15.48 -5.90 -5.78
C LEU A 33 -15.28 -6.82 -4.57
N ASN A 34 -15.49 -8.12 -4.77
CA ASN A 34 -15.17 -9.15 -3.79
C ASN A 34 -13.72 -9.63 -3.93
N PRO A 35 -13.15 -10.32 -2.94
CA PRO A 35 -11.90 -11.05 -3.16
C PRO A 35 -12.01 -12.04 -4.34
N GLN A 36 -10.91 -12.27 -5.05
CA GLN A 36 -10.81 -13.21 -6.18
C GLN A 36 -10.00 -14.43 -5.75
N SER A 37 -10.41 -15.64 -6.13
CA SER A 37 -9.59 -16.83 -5.98
C SER A 37 -8.51 -16.91 -7.07
N ASP A 38 -7.45 -17.66 -6.80
CA ASP A 38 -6.52 -18.15 -7.82
C ASP A 38 -7.18 -19.18 -8.77
N GLU A 39 -6.43 -19.63 -9.78
CA GLU A 39 -6.90 -20.58 -10.80
C GLU A 39 -7.22 -21.96 -10.19
N GLU A 40 -6.52 -22.31 -9.12
CA GLU A 40 -6.67 -23.54 -8.34
C GLU A 40 -7.80 -23.47 -7.31
N GLY A 41 -8.34 -22.28 -7.03
CA GLY A 41 -9.38 -22.05 -6.02
C GLY A 41 -8.90 -22.26 -4.57
N THR A 42 -7.58 -22.29 -4.36
CA THR A 42 -6.93 -22.57 -3.08
C THR A 42 -6.77 -21.33 -2.22
N ASP A 43 -6.40 -20.21 -2.83
CA ASP A 43 -6.14 -18.96 -2.12
C ASP A 43 -7.06 -17.83 -2.59
N ILE A 44 -7.38 -16.91 -1.67
CA ILE A 44 -8.27 -15.77 -1.92
C ILE A 44 -7.49 -14.47 -1.77
N TYR A 45 -7.53 -13.63 -2.80
CA TYR A 45 -6.78 -12.38 -2.86
C TYR A 45 -7.67 -11.14 -3.08
N PRO A 46 -7.35 -10.00 -2.44
CA PRO A 46 -6.37 -9.85 -1.36
C PRO A 46 -6.78 -10.67 -0.12
N GLN A 47 -5.81 -11.10 0.68
CA GLN A 47 -6.06 -11.84 1.90
C GLN A 47 -6.60 -10.88 3.00
N PRO A 48 -7.52 -11.33 3.88
CA PRO A 48 -7.94 -10.56 5.03
C PRO A 48 -6.75 -10.18 5.92
N GLN A 49 -6.73 -8.95 6.41
CA GLN A 49 -5.59 -8.41 7.14
C GLN A 49 -5.70 -8.64 8.65
N SER A 50 -4.55 -8.78 9.31
CA SER A 50 -4.49 -8.98 10.77
C SER A 50 -4.67 -7.67 11.54
N GLY A 51 -4.99 -7.75 12.84
CA GLY A 51 -5.03 -6.54 13.68
C GLY A 51 -3.70 -5.80 13.79
N MET A 52 -2.56 -6.49 13.65
CA MET A 52 -1.24 -5.85 13.59
C MET A 52 -1.05 -5.04 12.31
N PHE A 53 -1.59 -5.52 11.18
CA PHE A 53 -1.59 -4.78 9.92
C PHE A 53 -2.34 -3.46 10.07
N GLU A 54 -3.55 -3.49 10.62
CA GLU A 54 -4.35 -2.27 10.83
C GLU A 54 -3.66 -1.27 11.78
N ARG A 55 -3.05 -1.77 12.86
CA ARG A 55 -2.27 -0.91 13.76
C ARG A 55 -1.06 -0.31 13.03
N GLY A 56 -0.35 -1.10 12.24
CA GLY A 56 0.79 -0.67 11.45
C GLY A 56 0.43 0.38 10.40
N ALA A 57 -0.70 0.20 9.71
CA ALA A 57 -1.29 1.16 8.79
C ALA A 57 -1.59 2.52 9.48
N ARG A 58 -2.08 2.51 10.72
CA ARG A 58 -2.27 3.74 11.50
C ARG A 58 -0.95 4.40 11.87
N VAL A 59 0.07 3.62 12.23
CA VAL A 59 1.43 4.14 12.48
C VAL A 59 2.01 4.73 11.20
N TYR A 60 1.84 4.07 10.05
CA TYR A 60 2.25 4.56 8.74
C TYR A 60 1.60 5.91 8.41
N ALA A 61 0.29 6.04 8.66
CA ALA A 61 -0.46 7.28 8.46
C ALA A 61 -0.01 8.39 9.42
N ALA A 62 0.10 8.09 10.72
CA ALA A 62 0.47 9.05 11.76
C ALA A 62 1.87 9.65 11.53
N ASN A 63 2.76 8.87 10.93
CA ASN A 63 4.12 9.30 10.60
C ASN A 63 4.26 9.97 9.24
N GLY A 64 3.17 10.08 8.47
CA GLY A 64 3.19 10.75 7.16
C GLY A 64 4.01 10.03 6.10
N CYS A 65 4.20 8.71 6.21
CA CYS A 65 4.99 7.93 5.26
C CYS A 65 4.45 8.06 3.80
N ILE A 66 3.14 8.24 3.66
CA ILE A 66 2.44 8.50 2.39
C ILE A 66 2.94 9.74 1.63
N TYR A 67 3.56 10.71 2.31
CA TYR A 67 4.08 11.92 1.65
C TYR A 67 5.32 11.63 0.80
N CYS A 68 6.02 10.52 1.08
CA CYS A 68 7.24 10.13 0.37
C CYS A 68 7.07 8.83 -0.43
N HIS A 69 6.21 7.92 0.02
CA HIS A 69 6.02 6.60 -0.57
C HIS A 69 4.59 6.43 -1.10
N SER A 70 4.49 6.11 -2.39
CA SER A 70 3.23 5.65 -2.97
C SER A 70 2.99 4.17 -2.70
N GLN A 71 1.73 3.78 -2.74
CA GLN A 71 1.28 2.39 -2.75
C GLN A 71 0.38 2.17 -3.95
N GLN A 72 0.91 2.44 -5.14
CA GLN A 72 0.19 2.28 -6.38
C GLN A 72 1.19 2.02 -7.51
N VAL A 73 1.36 0.77 -7.92
CA VAL A 73 2.16 0.44 -9.09
C VAL A 73 1.40 0.91 -10.33
N ARG A 74 1.97 1.84 -11.09
CA ARG A 74 1.37 2.34 -12.32
C ARG A 74 1.58 1.35 -13.46
N ALA A 75 0.71 1.43 -14.46
CA ALA A 75 0.84 0.63 -15.68
C ALA A 75 2.14 0.95 -16.43
N ASP A 76 2.65 -0.06 -17.14
CA ASP A 76 3.85 -0.02 -17.97
C ASP A 76 3.84 1.15 -18.98
N TYR A 77 2.70 1.40 -19.63
CA TYR A 77 2.55 2.52 -20.57
C TYR A 77 2.52 3.90 -19.90
N ALA A 78 2.26 3.97 -18.59
CA ALA A 78 2.14 5.23 -17.86
C ALA A 78 3.40 5.57 -17.05
N ALA A 79 4.18 4.56 -16.65
CA ALA A 79 5.44 4.73 -15.94
C ALA A 79 6.30 3.47 -15.94
N ALA A 80 7.61 3.67 -15.77
CA ALA A 80 8.60 2.60 -15.59
C ALA A 80 8.59 1.99 -14.16
N ASP A 81 7.43 1.84 -13.53
CA ASP A 81 7.32 1.26 -12.18
C ASP A 81 7.65 -0.25 -12.20
N ILE A 82 7.15 -0.95 -13.23
CA ILE A 82 7.39 -2.38 -13.44
C ILE A 82 8.85 -2.61 -13.88
N GLU A 83 9.40 -1.75 -14.73
CA GLU A 83 10.82 -1.81 -15.14
C GLU A 83 11.78 -1.62 -13.94
N ARG A 84 11.38 -0.77 -12.97
CA ARG A 84 12.09 -0.61 -11.67
C ARG A 84 11.89 -1.78 -10.71
N LYS A 85 11.15 -2.82 -11.11
CA LYS A 85 10.82 -4.00 -10.31
C LYS A 85 10.05 -3.63 -9.03
N TRP A 86 9.21 -2.60 -9.10
CA TRP A 86 8.37 -2.22 -7.97
C TRP A 86 7.12 -3.10 -7.82
N GLY A 87 6.76 -3.83 -8.87
CA GLY A 87 5.72 -4.86 -8.87
C GLY A 87 5.71 -5.59 -10.21
N ASN A 88 4.99 -6.71 -10.27
CA ASN A 88 4.90 -7.55 -11.48
C ASN A 88 3.73 -7.15 -12.40
N ARG A 89 2.79 -6.36 -11.87
CA ARG A 89 1.66 -5.78 -12.59
C ARG A 89 1.29 -4.42 -12.00
N ARG A 90 0.44 -3.67 -12.70
CA ARG A 90 -0.19 -2.46 -12.16
C ARG A 90 -1.13 -2.80 -11.00
N SER A 91 -1.26 -1.89 -10.04
CA SER A 91 -2.29 -1.99 -9.01
C SER A 91 -3.70 -1.88 -9.61
N ALA A 92 -4.64 -2.59 -9.01
CA ALA A 92 -6.05 -2.64 -9.36
C ALA A 92 -6.91 -2.13 -8.20
N PRO A 93 -8.15 -1.65 -8.44
CA PRO A 93 -9.07 -1.31 -7.36
C PRO A 93 -9.30 -2.46 -6.37
N ARG A 94 -9.28 -3.72 -6.84
CA ARG A 94 -9.47 -4.92 -6.01
C ARG A 94 -8.37 -5.07 -4.95
N ASP A 95 -7.16 -4.59 -5.20
CA ASP A 95 -6.04 -4.71 -4.26
C ASP A 95 -6.30 -3.95 -2.94
N TYR A 96 -7.23 -2.98 -2.95
CA TYR A 96 -7.47 -2.07 -1.83
C TYR A 96 -8.82 -2.30 -1.11
N ILE A 97 -9.55 -3.37 -1.42
CA ILE A 97 -10.93 -3.58 -0.90
C ILE A 97 -11.01 -3.69 0.63
N PHE A 98 -9.91 -4.09 1.29
CA PHE A 98 -9.81 -4.18 2.75
C PHE A 98 -9.05 -3.01 3.39
N GLU A 99 -8.51 -2.08 2.60
CA GLU A 99 -7.76 -0.94 3.12
C GLU A 99 -8.68 0.24 3.42
N GLN A 100 -8.72 0.65 4.69
CA GLN A 100 -9.48 1.82 5.12
C GLN A 100 -8.70 2.64 6.16
N PRO A 101 -8.18 3.84 5.81
CA PRO A 101 -8.18 4.48 4.48
C PRO A 101 -7.15 3.87 3.51
N VAL A 102 -7.31 4.12 2.21
CA VAL A 102 -6.37 3.68 1.15
C VAL A 102 -5.19 4.65 1.03
N PHE A 103 -3.95 4.13 0.92
CA PHE A 103 -2.72 4.92 0.90
C PHE A 103 -2.01 5.00 -0.46
N LEU A 104 -2.73 5.35 -1.54
CA LEU A 104 -2.14 5.42 -2.90
C LEU A 104 -0.89 6.31 -2.99
N GLY A 105 -0.86 7.41 -2.22
CA GLY A 105 0.21 8.41 -2.26
C GLY A 105 0.11 9.36 -3.46
N LYS A 106 0.76 10.52 -3.37
CA LYS A 106 0.76 11.55 -4.43
C LYS A 106 2.15 11.97 -4.88
N MET A 107 3.17 11.67 -4.09
CA MET A 107 4.57 11.97 -4.39
C MET A 107 5.44 10.73 -4.17
N ARG A 108 6.60 10.71 -4.83
CA ARG A 108 7.54 9.59 -4.83
C ARG A 108 8.95 10.10 -4.62
N MET A 109 9.18 10.61 -3.41
CA MET A 109 10.54 10.91 -2.96
C MET A 109 11.31 9.62 -2.65
N GLY A 110 10.59 8.62 -2.11
CA GLY A 110 11.08 7.26 -1.96
C GLY A 110 10.44 6.31 -2.99
N GLN A 111 10.86 5.05 -2.94
CA GLN A 111 10.30 3.99 -3.78
C GLN A 111 8.81 3.73 -3.50
N ASP A 112 8.08 3.25 -4.50
CA ASP A 112 6.75 2.67 -4.28
C ASP A 112 6.86 1.39 -3.43
N ILE A 113 5.96 1.24 -2.47
CA ILE A 113 6.00 0.14 -1.49
C ILE A 113 4.78 -0.79 -1.56
N ALA A 114 3.90 -0.67 -2.55
CA ALA A 114 2.69 -1.50 -2.67
C ALA A 114 2.97 -3.01 -2.66
N ASN A 115 4.19 -3.40 -3.07
CA ASN A 115 4.66 -4.78 -3.12
C ASN A 115 5.94 -5.00 -2.32
N ILE A 116 6.26 -4.16 -1.33
CA ILE A 116 7.53 -4.29 -0.60
C ILE A 116 7.63 -5.62 0.16
N GLY A 117 6.50 -6.16 0.65
CA GLY A 117 6.41 -7.48 1.26
C GLY A 117 6.80 -8.61 0.32
N ALA A 118 6.43 -8.52 -0.97
CA ALA A 118 6.80 -9.50 -1.99
C ALA A 118 8.29 -9.45 -2.36
N ARG A 119 9.01 -8.38 -1.99
CA ARG A 119 10.46 -8.22 -2.27
C ARG A 119 11.32 -8.74 -1.13
N ALA A 120 10.73 -9.03 0.03
CA ALA A 120 11.45 -9.71 1.10
C ALA A 120 12.01 -11.03 0.54
N PRO A 121 13.27 -11.38 0.87
CA PRO A 121 13.78 -12.71 0.57
C PRO A 121 12.81 -13.70 1.20
N ALA A 122 12.53 -14.81 0.50
CA ALA A 122 11.67 -15.86 1.03
C ALA A 122 12.16 -16.21 2.44
N GLU A 123 11.39 -15.80 3.45
CA GLU A 123 11.79 -15.99 4.83
C GLU A 123 11.82 -17.50 5.05
N GLN A 124 12.99 -18.02 5.42
CA GLN A 124 13.06 -19.31 6.08
C GLN A 124 12.12 -19.21 7.27
N ALA A 125 10.97 -19.88 7.20
CA ALA A 125 9.89 -19.81 8.17
C ALA A 125 10.47 -19.62 9.58
N SER A 126 10.38 -18.40 10.12
CA SER A 126 10.73 -18.17 11.51
C SER A 126 9.88 -19.17 12.32
N PRO A 127 10.49 -20.00 13.19
CA PRO A 127 9.77 -21.06 13.86
C PRO A 127 8.59 -20.42 14.57
N ALA A 128 7.41 -21.03 14.40
CA ALA A 128 6.22 -20.68 15.16
C ALA A 128 6.62 -20.48 16.63
N PRO A 129 6.08 -19.46 17.32
CA PRO A 129 6.41 -19.25 18.73
C PRO A 129 6.20 -20.57 19.46
N ALA A 130 7.28 -21.09 20.05
CA ALA A 130 7.23 -22.29 20.87
C ALA A 130 6.25 -22.01 22.02
N GLY A 131 5.01 -22.46 21.85
CA GLY A 131 3.89 -22.11 22.74
C GLY A 131 2.52 -22.02 22.07
N ALA A 132 2.41 -21.96 20.74
CA ALA A 132 1.13 -22.17 20.08
C ALA A 132 0.82 -23.67 20.00
N ALA A 133 0.23 -24.21 21.06
CA ALA A 133 -0.40 -25.52 20.99
C ALA A 133 -1.40 -25.51 19.83
N ALA A 134 -1.25 -26.46 18.90
CA ALA A 134 -2.25 -26.72 17.87
C ALA A 134 -3.62 -26.87 18.55
N PRO A 135 -4.71 -26.31 17.99
CA PRO A 135 -6.03 -26.60 18.49
C PRO A 135 -6.22 -28.12 18.37
N ALA A 136 -6.37 -28.77 19.51
CA ALA A 136 -6.65 -30.20 19.57
C ALA A 136 -7.87 -30.49 18.71
N ALA A 137 -7.73 -31.45 17.80
CA ALA A 137 -8.82 -31.99 17.02
C ALA A 137 -9.97 -32.37 17.96
N SER A 138 -11.16 -31.83 17.74
CA SER A 138 -12.39 -32.23 18.43
C SER A 138 -12.60 -33.74 18.24
N PRO A 139 -12.71 -34.54 19.31
CA PRO A 139 -13.10 -35.93 19.15
C PRO A 139 -14.60 -36.00 18.86
N SER A 140 -14.93 -36.50 17.67
CA SER A 140 -16.26 -37.02 17.35
C SER A 140 -16.59 -38.19 18.29
N GLY A 141 -17.66 -38.08 19.07
CA GLY A 141 -18.13 -39.19 19.90
C GLY A 141 -19.27 -38.77 20.82
N GLY A 142 -20.49 -39.17 20.47
CA GLY A 142 -21.71 -38.79 21.17
C GLY A 142 -21.85 -39.42 22.55
N THR A 143 -22.59 -38.73 23.41
CA THR A 143 -23.56 -39.29 24.37
C THR A 143 -24.26 -38.13 25.07
N SER A 144 -25.59 -38.03 24.91
CA SER A 144 -26.44 -37.11 25.65
C SER A 144 -26.51 -37.49 27.14
N PRO A 145 -26.63 -36.51 28.04
CA PRO A 145 -27.29 -36.72 29.32
C PRO A 145 -28.62 -35.96 29.41
N ALA A 146 -29.46 -36.55 30.25
CA ALA A 146 -30.90 -36.37 30.38
C ALA A 146 -31.36 -35.07 31.07
N ALA A 147 -32.66 -34.81 30.89
CA ALA A 147 -33.44 -33.68 31.39
C ALA A 147 -33.84 -33.78 32.88
N SER A 148 -34.13 -32.62 33.49
CA SER A 148 -35.22 -32.33 34.45
C SER A 148 -35.09 -30.89 35.03
N PRO A 149 -36.15 -30.27 35.61
CA PRO A 149 -37.42 -29.90 35.01
C PRO A 149 -37.73 -28.39 35.16
N ALA A 150 -38.76 -27.92 34.45
CA ALA A 150 -39.25 -26.53 34.45
C ALA A 150 -40.19 -26.20 35.63
N PRO A 151 -40.39 -24.91 35.96
CA PRO A 151 -41.67 -24.42 36.44
C PRO A 151 -42.40 -23.60 35.36
N GLN A 152 -43.72 -23.62 35.48
CA GLN A 152 -44.73 -23.27 34.49
C GLN A 152 -45.01 -21.75 34.40
N GLY A 153 -45.25 -21.29 33.18
CA GLY A 153 -46.45 -20.52 32.80
C GLY A 153 -46.53 -19.03 33.12
N ALA A 154 -46.32 -18.19 32.11
CA ALA A 154 -47.19 -17.05 31.81
C ALA A 154 -47.08 -16.69 30.31
N ALA A 155 -48.22 -16.38 29.70
CA ALA A 155 -48.48 -16.41 28.27
C ALA A 155 -47.94 -15.20 27.45
N VAL A 156 -47.47 -15.52 26.25
CA VAL A 156 -47.64 -14.85 24.93
C VAL A 156 -47.79 -13.32 24.89
N SER A 157 -46.86 -12.64 24.19
CA SER A 157 -47.13 -11.49 23.30
C SER A 157 -45.91 -11.19 22.41
N SER A 158 -46.08 -11.25 21.08
CA SER A 158 -45.07 -10.89 20.08
C SER A 158 -44.82 -9.37 20.04
N PRO A 159 -43.58 -8.89 19.81
CA PRO A 159 -43.32 -7.47 19.60
C PRO A 159 -43.67 -7.01 18.15
N PRO A 160 -44.16 -5.77 17.96
CA PRO A 160 -44.56 -5.22 16.66
C PRO A 160 -43.36 -4.70 15.82
N PRO A 161 -43.54 -4.45 14.51
CA PRO A 161 -42.48 -3.95 13.62
C PRO A 161 -42.10 -2.48 13.93
N PRO A 162 -40.87 -2.04 13.56
CA PRO A 162 -40.41 -0.69 13.87
C PRO A 162 -41.16 0.36 13.04
N ALA A 163 -41.69 1.36 13.75
CA ALA A 163 -42.33 2.53 13.16
C ALA A 163 -41.30 3.57 12.69
N ASN A 164 -41.50 4.06 11.47
CA ASN A 164 -40.87 5.29 10.97
C ASN A 164 -41.31 6.48 11.83
N SER A 165 -40.36 7.34 12.22
CA SER A 165 -40.66 8.71 12.68
C SER A 165 -39.51 9.66 12.32
N PRO A 166 -39.83 10.95 12.11
CA PRO A 166 -39.13 11.82 11.16
C PRO A 166 -37.89 12.51 11.72
N ALA A 167 -37.02 12.91 10.79
CA ALA A 167 -35.84 13.73 11.03
C ALA A 167 -36.19 15.04 11.75
N THR A 168 -35.59 15.24 12.93
CA THR A 168 -35.57 16.52 13.65
C THR A 168 -34.24 17.23 13.34
N ALA A 169 -34.34 18.49 12.89
CA ALA A 169 -33.20 19.35 12.62
C ALA A 169 -32.45 19.70 13.94
N PRO A 170 -31.11 19.82 13.93
CA PRO A 170 -30.40 20.29 15.10
C PRO A 170 -30.50 21.81 15.24
N ALA A 171 -30.85 22.24 16.45
CA ALA A 171 -30.86 23.62 16.90
C ALA A 171 -29.44 24.21 16.98
N ALA A 172 -29.34 25.50 16.66
CA ALA A 172 -28.13 26.31 16.75
C ALA A 172 -27.64 26.46 18.20
N SER A 173 -26.31 26.47 18.38
CA SER A 173 -25.63 26.89 19.62
C SER A 173 -24.63 28.01 19.31
N PRO A 174 -24.31 28.88 20.30
CA PRO A 174 -23.93 30.27 20.06
C PRO A 174 -22.45 30.46 19.69
N ALA A 175 -22.19 31.52 18.92
CA ALA A 175 -20.88 31.94 18.45
C ALA A 175 -19.96 32.38 19.61
N SER A 176 -18.68 32.01 19.51
CA SER A 176 -17.56 32.59 20.26
C SER A 176 -16.58 33.27 19.28
N PRO A 177 -15.85 34.32 19.71
CA PRO A 177 -15.36 35.38 18.83
C PRO A 177 -14.07 35.02 18.08
N ALA A 178 -13.89 35.69 16.93
CA ALA A 178 -12.76 35.52 16.01
C ALA A 178 -11.41 36.02 16.58
N PRO A 179 -10.27 35.37 16.24
CA PRO A 179 -8.95 35.89 16.54
C PRO A 179 -8.53 37.00 15.55
N LYS A 180 -7.93 38.07 16.09
CA LYS A 180 -7.34 39.21 15.34
C LYS A 180 -6.12 38.77 14.54
N ALA A 181 -6.07 39.16 13.26
CA ALA A 181 -4.91 39.04 12.40
C ALA A 181 -3.82 40.09 12.75
N PRO A 182 -2.52 39.75 12.66
CA PRO A 182 -1.45 40.75 12.70
C PRO A 182 -1.28 41.45 11.34
N THR A 183 -1.10 42.76 11.41
CA THR A 183 -0.82 43.66 10.28
C THR A 183 0.65 43.58 9.85
N SER A 184 0.92 43.35 8.57
CA SER A 184 2.24 43.50 7.94
C SER A 184 2.28 44.77 7.09
N PRO A 185 3.39 45.55 7.10
CA PRO A 185 3.49 46.80 6.36
C PRO A 185 3.84 46.60 4.87
N ALA A 186 3.43 47.57 4.06
CA ALA A 186 3.58 47.63 2.61
C ALA A 186 5.05 47.79 2.14
N PRO A 187 5.43 47.26 0.97
CA PRO A 187 6.67 47.65 0.29
C PRO A 187 6.43 48.71 -0.79
N ALA A 188 7.37 49.65 -0.85
CA ALA A 188 7.46 50.77 -1.80
C ALA A 188 7.82 50.31 -3.23
N ALA A 189 7.56 51.20 -4.19
CA ALA A 189 7.63 50.96 -5.63
C ALA A 189 9.03 51.17 -6.26
N ALA A 190 9.25 50.39 -7.34
CA ALA A 190 10.04 50.64 -8.57
C ALA A 190 11.59 50.61 -8.48
N PRO A 191 12.35 50.34 -9.58
CA PRO A 191 11.94 50.39 -11.00
C PRO A 191 12.33 49.20 -11.89
N ALA A 192 11.91 49.30 -13.15
CA ALA A 192 11.94 48.35 -14.24
C ALA A 192 13.34 47.86 -14.67
N SER A 193 13.40 46.59 -15.09
CA SER A 193 14.52 46.00 -15.83
C SER A 193 14.18 45.90 -17.33
N PRO A 194 15.12 46.21 -18.25
CA PRO A 194 14.92 46.05 -19.68
C PRO A 194 15.17 44.60 -20.11
N SER A 195 14.41 44.11 -21.11
CA SER A 195 14.82 42.94 -21.91
C SER A 195 16.10 43.24 -22.68
N PRO A 196 16.91 42.20 -22.99
CA PRO A 196 17.02 41.85 -24.40
C PRO A 196 17.16 40.34 -24.72
N ALA A 197 16.63 40.01 -25.89
CA ALA A 197 17.15 39.20 -26.99
C ALA A 197 17.92 37.89 -26.76
N ALA A 198 17.55 36.93 -27.62
CA ALA A 198 18.25 35.69 -27.91
C ALA A 198 19.72 35.87 -28.31
N ALA A 199 20.57 34.96 -27.82
CA ALA A 199 21.88 34.68 -28.41
C ALA A 199 22.21 33.19 -28.25
N THR A 200 22.55 32.58 -29.38
CA THR A 200 23.13 31.26 -29.54
C THR A 200 24.65 31.27 -29.24
N ALA A 201 25.20 30.07 -29.08
CA ALA A 201 26.61 29.65 -29.21
C ALA A 201 27.40 29.37 -27.91
N ALA A 202 27.68 28.07 -27.77
CA ALA A 202 28.90 27.38 -27.30
C ALA A 202 29.99 28.18 -26.55
N ASN A 203 30.46 27.65 -25.40
CA ASN A 203 31.81 27.05 -25.32
C ASN A 203 32.11 26.31 -23.99
N ALA A 204 32.90 25.24 -24.14
CA ALA A 204 33.99 24.76 -23.28
C ALA A 204 33.78 24.53 -21.76
N SER A 205 33.87 23.25 -21.37
CA SER A 205 34.46 22.80 -20.09
C SER A 205 35.92 23.30 -19.99
N PRO A 206 36.40 23.62 -18.76
CA PRO A 206 37.08 22.58 -17.98
C PRO A 206 36.89 22.76 -16.46
N ASN A 207 36.36 21.74 -15.78
CA ASN A 207 36.91 21.37 -14.48
C ASN A 207 36.56 19.92 -14.15
N ALA A 208 37.59 19.09 -14.07
CA ALA A 208 37.50 17.70 -13.66
C ALA A 208 37.35 17.65 -12.13
N SER A 209 36.12 17.41 -11.67
CA SER A 209 35.86 16.80 -10.37
C SER A 209 35.82 15.28 -10.55
N PRO A 210 36.29 14.49 -9.58
CA PRO A 210 36.49 13.07 -9.78
C PRO A 210 35.14 12.42 -10.12
N THR A 211 35.16 11.66 -11.21
CA THR A 211 34.10 10.78 -11.67
C THR A 211 33.65 9.91 -10.49
N SER A 212 32.50 10.24 -9.89
CA SER A 212 31.74 9.25 -9.15
C SER A 212 31.44 8.12 -10.14
N ALA A 213 32.01 6.95 -9.88
CA ALA A 213 31.78 5.78 -10.69
C ALA A 213 30.27 5.52 -10.77
N ALA A 214 29.70 5.75 -11.94
CA ALA A 214 28.43 5.15 -12.32
C ALA A 214 28.64 3.63 -12.29
N GLY A 215 28.10 2.93 -11.29
CA GLY A 215 28.41 1.50 -11.21
C GLY A 215 28.01 0.72 -9.97
N THR A 216 26.80 0.91 -9.42
CA THR A 216 26.05 -0.23 -8.87
C THR A 216 24.56 0.11 -8.84
N PRO A 217 23.67 -0.67 -9.48
CA PRO A 217 22.24 -0.46 -9.30
C PRO A 217 21.91 -0.71 -7.85
N TRP A 218 21.35 0.28 -7.17
CA TRP A 218 20.75 0.05 -5.87
C TRP A 218 19.67 -1.05 -6.01
N PRO A 219 19.59 -2.00 -5.07
CA PRO A 219 20.31 -1.99 -3.79
C PRO A 219 21.45 -3.02 -3.70
N VAL A 220 22.58 -2.64 -3.09
CA VAL A 220 23.73 -3.52 -2.81
C VAL A 220 23.57 -4.10 -1.41
N GLN A 221 23.61 -5.42 -1.28
CA GLN A 221 23.55 -6.08 0.03
C GLN A 221 24.89 -5.90 0.75
N THR A 222 24.88 -5.21 1.88
CA THR A 222 26.09 -5.00 2.69
C THR A 222 26.36 -6.23 3.57
N ALA A 223 27.60 -6.70 3.60
CA ALA A 223 27.98 -7.82 4.47
C ALA A 223 27.81 -7.42 5.95
N GLY A 224 27.10 -8.26 6.72
CA GLY A 224 26.81 -8.02 8.13
C GLY A 224 25.52 -7.24 8.42
N GLU A 225 24.80 -6.80 7.38
CA GLU A 225 23.44 -6.24 7.52
C GLU A 225 22.37 -7.33 7.33
N PRO A 226 21.16 -7.16 7.91
CA PRO A 226 20.06 -8.07 7.67
C PRO A 226 19.74 -8.18 6.17
N PRO A 227 19.25 -9.35 5.69
CA PRO A 227 18.85 -9.51 4.29
C PRO A 227 17.89 -8.40 3.86
N MET A 228 18.13 -7.79 2.70
CA MET A 228 17.36 -6.61 2.29
C MET A 228 15.87 -6.89 2.22
N TYR A 229 15.05 -5.94 2.66
CA TYR A 229 13.59 -6.08 2.78
C TYR A 229 13.10 -7.17 3.75
N SER A 230 13.98 -7.86 4.49
CA SER A 230 13.53 -8.66 5.64
C SER A 230 12.95 -7.78 6.75
N ALA A 231 12.18 -8.36 7.67
CA ALA A 231 11.65 -7.63 8.82
C ALA A 231 12.76 -6.94 9.65
N ALA A 232 13.88 -7.64 9.85
CA ALA A 232 15.05 -7.09 10.54
C ALA A 232 15.69 -5.91 9.78
N TRP A 233 15.76 -5.99 8.45
CA TRP A 233 16.23 -4.89 7.61
C TRP A 233 15.31 -3.67 7.73
N HIS A 234 13.99 -3.87 7.70
CA HIS A 234 13.03 -2.80 7.87
C HIS A 234 13.18 -2.08 9.21
N HIS A 235 13.46 -2.82 10.29
CA HIS A 235 13.73 -2.19 11.58
C HIS A 235 14.98 -1.32 11.58
N VAL A 236 16.09 -1.81 11.02
CA VAL A 236 17.33 -1.02 10.89
C VAL A 236 17.10 0.19 9.98
N HIS A 237 16.41 0.00 8.85
CA HIS A 237 16.10 1.08 7.90
C HIS A 237 15.25 2.18 8.54
N LEU A 238 14.21 1.83 9.28
CA LEU A 238 13.37 2.80 10.00
C LEU A 238 14.16 3.51 11.10
N TYR A 239 15.05 2.82 11.81
CA TYR A 239 15.85 3.39 12.88
C TYR A 239 16.92 4.37 12.37
N SER A 240 17.65 3.97 11.33
CA SER A 240 18.71 4.79 10.72
C SER A 240 18.78 4.54 9.21
N PRO A 241 17.94 5.22 8.40
CA PRO A 241 17.91 4.99 6.95
C PRO A 241 19.27 5.17 6.27
N ARG A 242 20.06 6.11 6.80
CA ARG A 242 21.39 6.48 6.32
C ARG A 242 22.49 5.48 6.66
N SER A 243 22.27 4.55 7.60
CA SER A 243 23.24 3.48 7.84
C SER A 243 23.25 2.48 6.69
N ILE A 244 22.10 2.27 6.04
CA ILE A 244 21.92 1.35 4.92
C ILE A 244 22.15 2.07 3.58
N ASN A 245 21.58 3.26 3.43
CA ASN A 245 21.75 4.08 2.23
C ASN A 245 22.19 5.49 2.61
N GLY A 246 23.48 5.78 2.47
CA GLY A 246 24.10 7.06 2.87
C GLY A 246 23.40 8.29 2.29
N ASP A 247 22.86 8.18 1.07
CA ASP A 247 22.17 9.28 0.36
C ASP A 247 20.65 9.31 0.65
N SER A 248 20.17 8.52 1.62
CA SER A 248 18.74 8.49 1.96
C SER A 248 18.26 9.84 2.52
N ASN A 249 17.20 10.37 1.90
CA ASN A 249 16.45 11.52 2.38
C ASN A 249 15.33 11.13 3.38
N MET A 250 15.17 9.85 3.70
CA MET A 250 14.16 9.37 4.64
C MET A 250 14.50 9.83 6.07
N PRO A 251 13.55 10.42 6.82
CA PRO A 251 13.74 10.72 8.23
C PRO A 251 13.99 9.46 9.05
N SER A 252 14.77 9.57 10.13
CA SER A 252 14.95 8.47 11.09
C SER A 252 13.79 8.41 12.07
N TYR A 253 13.19 7.23 12.24
CA TYR A 253 12.08 6.97 13.16
C TYR A 253 12.56 6.36 14.48
N ARG A 254 13.67 6.86 15.04
CA ARG A 254 14.29 6.34 16.27
C ARG A 254 13.35 6.32 17.47
N PHE A 255 12.37 7.23 17.50
CA PHE A 255 11.37 7.32 18.57
C PHE A 255 10.41 6.12 18.63
N LEU A 256 10.34 5.28 17.59
CA LEU A 256 9.61 4.02 17.63
C LEU A 256 10.40 2.89 18.32
N TYR A 257 11.61 3.17 18.80
CA TYR A 257 12.52 2.18 19.38
C TYR A 257 12.96 2.59 20.77
N GLU A 258 13.13 1.61 21.64
CA GLU A 258 13.55 1.83 23.02
C GLU A 258 14.99 1.34 23.21
N LYS A 259 15.82 2.21 23.80
CA LYS A 259 17.16 1.83 24.25
C LYS A 259 17.11 1.41 25.71
N ARG A 260 17.48 0.17 26.00
CA ARG A 260 17.43 -0.40 27.36
C ARG A 260 18.68 -1.19 27.69
N ARG A 261 18.97 -1.36 28.99
CA ARG A 261 20.09 -2.21 29.44
C ARG A 261 19.72 -3.67 29.24
N ILE A 262 20.70 -4.45 28.79
CA ILE A 262 20.61 -5.90 28.74
C ILE A 262 20.56 -6.39 30.19
N ARG A 263 19.52 -7.14 30.56
CA ARG A 263 19.41 -7.70 31.91
C ARG A 263 20.14 -9.04 32.00
N ASP A 264 19.63 -10.03 31.28
CA ASP A 264 20.17 -11.40 31.29
C ASP A 264 20.82 -11.72 29.95
N ALA A 265 20.02 -11.70 28.87
CA ALA A 265 20.47 -11.94 27.51
C ALA A 265 19.91 -10.87 26.57
N ARG A 266 20.60 -10.65 25.44
CA ARG A 266 20.12 -9.78 24.37
C ARG A 266 18.79 -10.30 23.84
N SER A 267 17.84 -9.40 23.64
CA SER A 267 16.52 -9.72 23.10
C SER A 267 16.63 -10.25 21.67
N ALA A 268 15.80 -11.24 21.34
CA ALA A 268 15.69 -11.74 19.96
C ALA A 268 15.28 -10.65 18.96
N ASP A 269 14.54 -9.64 19.43
CA ASP A 269 14.07 -8.51 18.61
C ASP A 269 15.08 -7.35 18.57
N ALA A 270 16.23 -7.44 19.24
CA ALA A 270 17.18 -6.35 19.31
C ALA A 270 17.79 -6.06 17.93
N LEU A 271 17.78 -4.79 17.53
CA LEU A 271 18.30 -4.37 16.23
C LEU A 271 19.79 -4.66 16.10
N GLN A 272 20.20 -5.10 14.91
CA GLN A 272 21.59 -5.29 14.54
C GLN A 272 22.14 -3.97 13.97
N LEU A 273 22.56 -3.08 14.87
CA LEU A 273 23.13 -1.77 14.52
C LEU A 273 24.67 -1.85 14.51
N THR A 274 25.29 -1.16 13.57
CA THR A 274 26.75 -1.11 13.39
C THR A 274 27.27 0.33 13.41
N GLY A 275 28.58 0.50 13.54
CA GLY A 275 29.22 1.82 13.48
C GLY A 275 28.74 2.78 14.56
N SER A 276 28.49 4.04 14.19
CA SER A 276 28.06 5.10 15.11
C SER A 276 26.66 4.90 15.71
N ASP A 277 25.85 4.02 15.12
CA ASP A 277 24.49 3.74 15.59
C ASP A 277 24.45 2.54 16.54
N ALA A 278 25.57 1.83 16.71
CA ALA A 278 25.66 0.74 17.66
C ALA A 278 25.44 1.24 19.10
N PRO A 279 24.58 0.57 19.89
CA PRO A 279 24.42 0.93 21.29
C PRO A 279 25.72 0.64 22.07
N PRO A 280 26.00 1.40 23.16
CA PRO A 280 27.12 1.12 24.05
C PRO A 280 27.05 -0.30 24.61
N GLU A 281 28.19 -0.82 25.05
CA GLU A 281 28.27 -2.15 25.66
C GLU A 281 27.27 -2.30 26.83
N GLY A 282 26.57 -3.43 26.87
CA GLY A 282 25.52 -3.70 27.85
C GLY A 282 24.16 -3.02 27.57
N TRP A 283 24.01 -2.32 26.44
CA TRP A 283 22.74 -1.76 25.99
C TRP A 283 22.26 -2.40 24.69
N GLU A 284 20.95 -2.44 24.52
CA GLU A 284 20.29 -2.89 23.29
C GLU A 284 19.22 -1.88 22.85
N VAL A 285 18.90 -1.90 21.56
CA VAL A 285 17.80 -1.13 20.96
C VAL A 285 16.75 -2.13 20.49
N VAL A 286 15.52 -1.99 20.97
CA VAL A 286 14.43 -2.94 20.73
C VAL A 286 13.24 -2.20 20.12
N PRO A 287 12.54 -2.78 19.13
CA PRO A 287 11.36 -2.16 18.54
C PRO A 287 10.22 -2.08 19.56
N SER A 288 9.58 -0.92 19.64
CA SER A 288 8.30 -0.80 20.33
C SER A 288 7.23 -1.64 19.63
N PHE A 289 6.08 -1.81 20.28
CA PHE A 289 4.93 -2.46 19.66
C PHE A 289 4.52 -1.76 18.35
N ASP A 290 4.54 -0.43 18.31
CA ASP A 290 4.19 0.33 17.10
C ASP A 290 5.22 0.14 15.97
N ALA A 291 6.51 0.01 16.28
CA ALA A 291 7.53 -0.35 15.28
C ALA A 291 7.26 -1.74 14.70
N LYS A 292 6.93 -2.73 15.55
CA LYS A 292 6.62 -4.09 15.10
C LYS A 292 5.38 -4.12 14.21
N CYS A 293 4.31 -3.42 14.60
CA CYS A 293 3.11 -3.31 13.78
C CYS A 293 3.39 -2.62 12.45
N LEU A 294 4.19 -1.54 12.43
CA LEU A 294 4.58 -0.87 11.19
C LEU A 294 5.35 -1.81 10.24
N VAL A 295 6.30 -2.59 10.75
CA VAL A 295 7.02 -3.57 9.93
C VAL A 295 6.11 -4.69 9.47
N ALA A 296 5.22 -5.20 10.32
CA ALA A 296 4.22 -6.20 9.93
C ALA A 296 3.31 -5.69 8.80
N TYR A 297 2.89 -4.42 8.86
CA TYR A 297 2.17 -3.75 7.79
C TYR A 297 2.97 -3.75 6.48
N LEU A 298 4.23 -3.29 6.52
CA LEU A 298 5.10 -3.28 5.33
C LEU A 298 5.30 -4.68 4.75
N MET A 299 5.47 -5.70 5.59
CA MET A 299 5.66 -7.09 5.17
C MET A 299 4.41 -7.72 4.57
N ALA A 300 3.23 -7.26 4.96
CA ALA A 300 1.97 -7.70 4.39
C ALA A 300 1.59 -6.97 3.09
N LEU A 301 2.29 -5.88 2.71
CA LEU A 301 2.07 -5.18 1.43
C LEU A 301 2.53 -6.04 0.26
N ASN A 302 1.61 -6.83 -0.27
CA ASN A 302 1.82 -7.73 -1.39
C ASN A 302 0.61 -7.74 -2.33
N GLN A 303 0.73 -6.98 -3.41
CA GLN A 303 -0.17 -6.96 -4.54
C GLN A 303 0.48 -7.69 -5.73
N SER A 304 1.10 -8.87 -5.56
CA SER A 304 1.78 -9.59 -6.66
C SER A 304 0.95 -10.69 -7.31
N HIS A 305 -0.14 -11.13 -6.68
CA HIS A 305 -1.03 -12.20 -7.13
C HIS A 305 -1.69 -11.89 -8.51
N PRO A 306 -1.91 -12.88 -9.39
CA PRO A 306 -2.62 -12.64 -10.64
C PRO A 306 -4.04 -12.13 -10.41
N LEU A 307 -4.50 -11.21 -11.25
CA LEU A 307 -5.87 -10.69 -11.26
C LEU A 307 -6.42 -10.76 -12.68
N ASN A 308 -7.67 -11.17 -12.85
CA ASN A 308 -8.27 -11.41 -14.16
C ASN A 308 -8.43 -10.12 -14.97
N ASP A 309 -8.61 -8.99 -14.29
CA ASP A 309 -8.80 -7.66 -14.85
C ASP A 309 -7.48 -6.89 -15.10
N VAL A 310 -6.33 -7.51 -14.79
CA VAL A 310 -5.02 -6.91 -14.96
C VAL A 310 -4.07 -7.80 -15.75
N ARG A 311 -3.54 -7.25 -16.84
CA ARG A 311 -2.47 -7.89 -17.60
C ARG A 311 -1.21 -8.03 -16.73
N LEU A 312 -0.72 -9.25 -16.59
CA LEU A 312 0.60 -9.52 -16.05
C LEU A 312 1.68 -9.17 -17.08
N VAL A 313 2.72 -8.46 -16.65
CA VAL A 313 3.93 -8.32 -17.47
C VAL A 313 4.76 -9.58 -17.28
N GLY A 314 4.72 -10.45 -18.29
CA GLY A 314 5.32 -11.80 -18.27
C GLY A 314 4.48 -12.89 -18.97
N GLY A 315 3.21 -12.60 -19.27
CA GLY A 315 2.36 -13.44 -20.13
C GLY A 315 2.04 -12.72 -21.43
N ALA A 316 2.92 -12.82 -22.43
CA ALA A 316 2.43 -12.74 -23.79
C ALA A 316 1.66 -14.05 -24.03
N PRO A 317 0.41 -14.06 -24.55
CA PRO A 317 0.00 -15.23 -25.30
C PRO A 317 1.04 -15.35 -26.40
N ALA A 318 1.72 -16.51 -26.47
CA ALA A 318 2.53 -16.82 -27.63
C ALA A 318 1.65 -16.53 -28.84
N ALA A 319 2.05 -15.55 -29.66
CA ALA A 319 1.45 -15.41 -30.98
C ALA A 319 1.53 -16.82 -31.59
N PRO A 320 0.43 -17.36 -32.14
CA PRO A 320 0.47 -18.68 -32.74
C PRO A 320 1.57 -18.62 -33.80
N VAL A 321 2.66 -19.35 -33.54
CA VAL A 321 3.68 -19.60 -34.56
C VAL A 321 2.90 -20.22 -35.71
N PRO A 322 2.91 -19.64 -36.93
CA PRO A 322 2.26 -20.28 -38.05
C PRO A 322 2.84 -21.68 -38.16
N ALA A 323 1.96 -22.68 -38.03
CA ALA A 323 2.35 -24.07 -38.17
C ALA A 323 3.16 -24.20 -39.45
N ALA A 324 4.39 -24.70 -39.32
CA ALA A 324 5.21 -25.06 -40.47
C ALA A 324 4.34 -25.93 -41.38
N GLY A 325 4.13 -25.45 -42.60
CA GLY A 325 3.25 -26.11 -43.57
C GLY A 325 3.66 -27.57 -43.72
N SER A 326 2.67 -28.46 -43.60
CA SER A 326 2.86 -29.85 -44.05
C SER A 326 3.31 -29.83 -45.51
N PRO A 327 4.29 -30.68 -45.89
CA PRO A 327 4.81 -30.68 -47.24
C PRO A 327 3.70 -31.08 -48.24
N ALA A 328 3.59 -30.33 -49.33
CA ALA A 328 2.66 -30.60 -50.41
C ALA A 328 2.92 -32.00 -51.01
N PRO A 329 1.88 -32.76 -51.39
CA PRO A 329 2.06 -34.03 -52.07
C PRO A 329 2.64 -33.80 -53.49
N ALA A 330 3.67 -34.57 -53.82
CA ALA A 330 4.34 -34.55 -55.11
C ALA A 330 3.37 -34.86 -56.26
N SER A 331 3.35 -34.01 -57.29
CA SER A 331 2.66 -34.29 -58.55
C SER A 331 3.47 -35.28 -59.40
N PRO A 332 2.82 -36.23 -60.10
CA PRO A 332 3.51 -37.22 -60.92
C PRO A 332 4.04 -36.59 -62.24
N ALA A 333 5.24 -37.00 -62.64
CA ALA A 333 5.91 -36.56 -63.85
C ALA A 333 5.23 -37.11 -65.14
N PRO A 334 5.27 -36.38 -66.26
CA PRO A 334 4.70 -36.85 -67.52
C PRO A 334 5.61 -37.86 -68.23
N PRO A 335 5.03 -38.81 -69.00
CA PRO A 335 5.79 -39.83 -69.73
C PRO A 335 6.48 -39.26 -70.99
N LYS A 336 7.57 -39.91 -71.40
CA LYS A 336 8.30 -39.64 -72.65
C LYS A 336 7.49 -40.01 -73.89
#